data_AF-A0ABD3Q125-F1
#
_entry.id   AF-A0ABD3Q125-F1
#
_cell.length_a   1.000
_cell.length_b   1.000
_cell.length_c   1.000
_cell.angle_alpha   90.00
_cell.angle_beta   90.00
_cell.angle_gamma   90.00
#
_symmetry.space_group_name_H-M   'P 1'
#
loop_
_entity.id
_entity.type
_entity.pdbx_description
1 polymer ?
#
loop_
_entity_poly.entity_id
_entity_poly.type
_entity_poly.pdbx_seq_one_letter_code
_entity_poly.pdbx_strand_id
1 'polypeptide(L)'
;MPPIHRFHRQSNHEEFGIDCAPWMESRATSMRRLPKDQAFNNDIRSQVSVGGMFKVSLLLTLALSACVVTYYWHDHDRHIKIGKIDVQRLREVNASDVGEPFYRRWPESKLPPYALKSKNYNTPREASVCFVHVGKTAGSTVGCYLGFSHHCNDTGQLDGVLPMITTHLFHNDVYNCYDDTAHFLFIVRDPIERAKSAFYYSRPDEDCDDSVKKIYNPYYKDCPFWSFEAMIQNGLDLLGDASVDCKIMADQSIKGLGETGPTHFYYNYQYYFEAIPKNAKIIAIRSEYLVEDWNNLEKLFGGRDDTLTPTHLSHNNINVWLAPEDLIFTDESREIVCRALCNEILVYKKILQLAENLVEQEVERSLAELKAKCPEIDLEVCPERLPDIALKIEENRGIDH
;
A
#
# COMPACT_ATOMS: atom_id res chain seq x y z
N MET A 1 12.32 -9.00 36.33
CA MET A 1 11.26 -9.90 35.84
C MET A 1 11.72 -10.40 34.48
N PRO A 2 11.73 -11.71 34.19
CA PRO A 2 12.02 -12.17 32.83
C PRO A 2 10.92 -11.61 31.90
N PRO A 3 11.24 -11.27 30.63
CA PRO A 3 10.22 -10.84 29.69
C PRO A 3 9.18 -11.96 29.61
N ILE A 4 7.92 -11.59 29.79
CA ILE A 4 6.81 -12.47 29.46
C ILE A 4 6.96 -12.70 27.96
N HIS A 5 7.51 -13.86 27.59
CA HIS A 5 7.38 -14.42 26.26
C HIS A 5 5.88 -14.59 26.03
N ARG A 6 5.22 -13.53 25.57
CA ARG A 6 4.02 -13.69 24.75
C ARG A 6 4.53 -14.45 23.55
N PHE A 7 4.40 -15.77 23.67
CA PHE A 7 4.50 -16.73 22.58
C PHE A 7 3.99 -16.03 21.32
N HIS A 8 4.85 -15.95 20.30
CA HIS A 8 4.48 -15.72 18.92
C HIS A 8 3.18 -16.48 18.66
N ARG A 9 2.04 -15.78 18.76
CA ARG A 9 0.74 -16.35 18.52
C ARG A 9 0.58 -16.33 17.01
N GLN A 10 1.27 -17.27 16.37
CA GLN A 10 0.97 -17.81 15.06
C GLN A 10 0.71 -16.77 13.95
N SER A 11 1.72 -15.99 13.54
CA SER A 11 1.77 -15.50 12.15
C SER A 11 2.13 -16.64 11.17
N ASN A 12 2.58 -17.80 11.67
CA ASN A 12 2.79 -19.01 10.87
C ASN A 12 1.50 -19.64 10.30
N HIS A 13 0.31 -19.22 10.74
CA HIS A 13 -0.95 -19.78 10.20
C HIS A 13 -1.50 -19.05 8.98
N GLU A 14 -1.03 -17.84 8.66
CA GLU A 14 -1.69 -17.03 7.63
C GLU A 14 -1.08 -17.15 6.22
N GLU A 15 0.23 -17.41 6.06
CA GLU A 15 0.82 -17.38 4.70
C GLU A 15 1.26 -18.74 4.13
N PHE A 16 1.34 -19.80 4.94
CA PHE A 16 1.57 -21.17 4.44
C PHE A 16 0.27 -21.97 4.40
N GLY A 17 -0.65 -21.58 3.51
CA GLY A 17 -1.69 -22.48 3.01
C GLY A 17 -3.04 -22.49 3.75
N ILE A 18 -3.41 -21.42 4.45
CA ILE A 18 -4.81 -21.19 4.86
C ILE A 18 -5.30 -19.79 4.45
N ASP A 19 -4.81 -19.27 3.33
CA ASP A 19 -5.62 -18.30 2.60
C ASP A 19 -6.87 -19.08 2.10
N CYS A 20 -8.06 -18.50 2.19
CA CYS A 20 -9.23 -19.03 1.49
C CYS A 20 -9.17 -18.73 -0.02
N ALA A 21 -8.22 -17.88 -0.43
CA ALA A 21 -7.99 -17.44 -1.79
C ALA A 21 -7.22 -18.40 -2.75
N PRO A 22 -6.26 -19.28 -2.36
CA PRO A 22 -5.37 -19.95 -3.32
C PRO A 22 -6.07 -21.11 -4.03
N TRP A 23 -7.18 -21.62 -3.50
CA TRP A 23 -7.90 -22.72 -4.13
C TRP A 23 -8.76 -22.27 -5.32
N MET A 24 -9.08 -20.97 -5.40
CA MET A 24 -10.00 -20.45 -6.41
C MET A 24 -9.32 -20.12 -7.76
N GLU A 25 -8.01 -19.92 -7.80
CA GLU A 25 -7.28 -19.70 -9.06
C GLU A 25 -7.33 -20.91 -10.00
N SER A 26 -7.54 -22.13 -9.48
CA SER A 26 -7.70 -23.34 -10.30
C SER A 26 -9.03 -23.41 -11.08
N ARG A 27 -10.07 -22.65 -10.68
CA ARG A 27 -11.39 -22.67 -11.31
C ARG A 27 -11.58 -21.61 -12.40
N ALA A 28 -10.78 -20.54 -12.41
CA ALA A 28 -10.87 -19.49 -13.44
C ALA A 28 -10.59 -20.02 -14.86
N THR A 29 -9.90 -21.15 -15.00
CA THR A 29 -9.64 -21.85 -16.27
C THR A 29 -10.81 -22.69 -16.81
N SER A 30 -11.96 -22.76 -16.12
CA SER A 30 -13.07 -23.68 -16.46
C SER A 30 -14.41 -23.01 -16.77
N MET A 31 -14.46 -21.70 -17.03
CA MET A 31 -15.71 -21.05 -17.44
C MET A 31 -15.79 -20.84 -18.97
N ARG A 32 -16.90 -21.35 -19.52
CA ARG A 32 -17.23 -21.43 -20.95
C ARG A 32 -17.28 -20.04 -21.59
N ARG A 33 -16.76 -19.97 -22.82
CA ARG A 33 -16.95 -18.84 -23.75
C ARG A 33 -18.45 -18.53 -23.88
N LEU A 34 -18.84 -17.31 -23.49
CA LEU A 34 -20.06 -16.67 -23.95
C LEU A 34 -19.74 -15.71 -25.10
N PRO A 35 -20.65 -15.56 -26.08
CA PRO A 35 -20.36 -14.90 -27.35
C PRO A 35 -20.23 -13.38 -27.18
N LYS A 36 -19.20 -12.85 -27.85
CA LYS A 36 -19.05 -11.42 -28.12
C LYS A 36 -20.13 -11.03 -29.12
N ASP A 37 -21.03 -10.13 -28.73
CA ASP A 37 -21.72 -9.18 -29.61
C ASP A 37 -22.63 -8.29 -28.76
N GLN A 38 -22.20 -7.05 -28.49
CA GLN A 38 -23.06 -5.86 -28.49
C GLN A 38 -22.20 -4.60 -28.31
N ALA A 39 -22.11 -3.84 -29.40
CA ALA A 39 -21.49 -2.53 -29.45
C ALA A 39 -22.34 -1.52 -28.68
N PHE A 40 -21.72 -0.81 -27.74
CA PHE A 40 -22.27 0.39 -27.13
C PHE A 40 -22.17 1.55 -28.12
N ASN A 41 -23.32 2.11 -28.47
CA ASN A 41 -23.43 3.35 -29.22
C ASN A 41 -24.37 4.23 -28.41
N ASN A 42 -23.86 5.31 -27.81
CA ASN A 42 -24.70 6.39 -27.27
C ASN A 42 -23.94 7.71 -27.39
N ASP A 43 -24.29 8.40 -28.46
CA ASP A 43 -24.06 9.81 -28.75
C ASP A 43 -25.05 10.64 -27.91
N ILE A 44 -24.54 11.51 -27.02
CA ILE A 44 -25.36 12.55 -26.39
C ILE A 44 -24.65 13.88 -26.55
N ARG A 45 -25.03 14.60 -27.60
CA ARG A 45 -24.96 16.06 -27.67
C ARG A 45 -26.01 16.65 -26.73
N SER A 46 -25.59 17.47 -25.78
CA SER A 46 -26.47 18.50 -25.22
C SER A 46 -25.77 19.86 -25.31
N GLN A 47 -26.48 20.78 -25.96
CA GLN A 47 -26.15 22.19 -26.05
C GLN A 47 -26.64 22.88 -24.78
N VAL A 48 -25.79 23.68 -24.14
CA VAL A 48 -26.23 24.68 -23.16
C VAL A 48 -25.69 26.03 -23.58
N SER A 49 -26.61 26.96 -23.86
CA SER A 49 -26.30 28.35 -24.14
C SER A 49 -25.90 29.08 -22.87
N VAL A 50 -24.81 29.85 -22.92
CA VAL A 50 -24.46 30.82 -21.88
C VAL A 50 -24.56 32.21 -22.50
N GLY A 51 -25.58 32.96 -22.08
CA GLY A 51 -25.68 34.39 -22.26
C GLY A 51 -25.52 35.07 -20.89
N GLY A 52 -24.76 36.16 -20.83
CA GLY A 52 -24.71 36.99 -19.63
C GLY A 52 -23.42 37.79 -19.48
N MET A 53 -23.43 39.02 -20.02
CA MET A 53 -22.42 40.04 -19.81
C MET A 53 -22.28 40.42 -18.33
N PHE A 54 -21.06 40.44 -17.80
CA PHE A 54 -20.62 41.40 -16.78
C PHE A 54 -19.14 41.73 -16.99
N LYS A 55 -18.88 42.92 -17.53
CA LYS A 55 -17.59 43.63 -17.46
C LYS A 55 -17.80 44.79 -16.50
N VAL A 56 -17.13 44.83 -15.34
CA VAL A 56 -16.61 46.04 -14.69
C VAL A 56 -15.53 45.64 -13.66
N SER A 57 -14.34 46.24 -13.83
CA SER A 57 -13.26 46.53 -12.85
C SER A 57 -12.73 45.46 -11.88
N LEU A 58 -11.54 44.94 -12.18
CA LEU A 58 -10.50 44.75 -11.15
C LEU A 58 -9.09 44.74 -11.79
N LEU A 59 -8.48 45.92 -11.93
CA LEU A 59 -7.18 46.11 -12.57
C LEU A 59 -6.09 46.61 -11.60
N LEU A 60 -6.23 46.37 -10.29
CA LEU A 60 -5.29 46.91 -9.28
C LEU A 60 -4.83 45.94 -8.17
N THR A 61 -4.86 44.62 -8.41
CA THR A 61 -4.36 43.59 -7.46
C THR A 61 -3.39 42.58 -8.08
N LEU A 62 -2.90 42.81 -9.30
CA LEU A 62 -2.01 41.86 -10.00
C LEU A 62 -0.50 42.13 -9.80
N ALA A 63 -0.11 43.25 -9.17
CA ALA A 63 1.31 43.60 -9.03
C ALA A 63 1.99 43.06 -7.75
N LEU A 64 1.23 42.75 -6.69
CA LEU A 64 1.79 42.25 -5.43
C LEU A 64 1.74 40.72 -5.29
N SER A 65 1.02 40.01 -6.16
CA SER A 65 1.00 38.53 -6.18
C SER A 65 2.15 37.91 -6.97
N ALA A 66 2.82 38.65 -7.86
CA ALA A 66 3.90 38.10 -8.69
C ALA A 66 5.25 37.99 -7.97
N CYS A 67 5.49 38.79 -6.92
CA CYS A 67 6.75 38.75 -6.16
C CYS A 67 6.78 37.69 -5.05
N VAL A 68 5.63 37.23 -4.54
CA VAL A 68 5.61 36.14 -3.54
C VAL A 68 5.66 34.77 -4.21
N VAL A 69 5.14 34.64 -5.43
CA VAL A 69 5.18 33.36 -6.17
C VAL A 69 6.58 33.07 -6.71
N THR A 70 7.43 34.05 -6.99
CA THR A 70 8.78 33.77 -7.55
C THR A 70 9.81 33.29 -6.52
N TYR A 71 9.58 33.51 -5.22
CA TYR A 71 10.53 33.08 -4.18
C TYR A 71 10.41 31.60 -3.79
N TYR A 72 9.30 30.92 -4.12
CA TYR A 72 9.11 29.49 -3.84
C TYR A 72 9.56 28.57 -4.99
N TRP A 73 9.74 29.09 -6.20
CA TRP A 73 10.08 28.27 -7.37
C TRP A 73 11.59 28.03 -7.56
N HIS A 74 12.46 28.59 -6.73
CA HIS A 74 13.91 28.58 -6.97
C HIS A 74 14.73 27.56 -6.16
N ASP A 75 14.10 26.68 -5.38
CA ASP A 75 14.80 25.61 -4.63
C ASP A 75 14.35 24.17 -4.99
N HIS A 76 13.57 24.01 -6.07
CA HIS A 76 13.01 22.72 -6.47
C HIS A 76 13.86 21.91 -7.46
N ASP A 77 15.00 22.43 -7.89
CA ASP A 77 15.94 21.69 -8.75
C ASP A 77 16.91 20.82 -7.92
N ARG A 78 16.39 20.19 -6.85
CA ARG A 78 17.07 19.09 -6.15
C ARG A 78 16.98 17.83 -7.01
N HIS A 79 17.62 17.86 -8.17
CA HIS A 79 18.01 16.64 -8.85
C HIS A 79 19.03 15.91 -7.96
N ILE A 80 18.52 15.05 -7.08
CA ILE A 80 19.35 14.17 -6.27
C ILE A 80 20.15 13.31 -7.25
N LYS A 81 21.46 13.57 -7.31
CA LYS A 81 22.39 12.72 -8.04
C LYS A 81 22.58 11.46 -7.23
N ILE A 82 21.66 10.51 -7.38
CA ILE A 82 21.94 9.13 -6.99
C ILE A 82 23.11 8.67 -7.87
N GLY A 83 24.20 8.25 -7.23
CA GLY A 83 25.36 7.76 -7.95
C GLY A 83 24.94 6.61 -8.85
N LYS A 84 25.23 6.70 -10.17
CA LYS A 84 24.92 5.60 -11.09
C LYS A 84 25.55 4.33 -10.57
N ILE A 85 24.73 3.29 -10.42
CA ILE A 85 25.19 1.99 -9.95
C ILE A 85 25.92 1.33 -11.12
N ASP A 86 27.17 0.91 -10.88
CA ASP A 86 27.92 0.14 -11.87
C ASP A 86 27.38 -1.30 -11.87
N VAL A 87 26.33 -1.53 -12.66
CA VAL A 87 25.63 -2.83 -12.77
C VAL A 87 26.60 -3.96 -13.12
N GLN A 88 27.72 -3.68 -13.79
CA GLN A 88 28.73 -4.70 -14.12
C GLN A 88 29.47 -5.24 -12.88
N ARG A 89 29.40 -4.54 -11.75
CA ARG A 89 29.97 -4.99 -10.47
C ARG A 89 29.01 -5.83 -9.64
N LEU A 90 27.72 -5.79 -9.95
CA LEU A 90 26.71 -6.62 -9.30
C LEU A 90 26.87 -8.07 -9.77
N ARG A 91 27.18 -8.95 -8.84
CA ARG A 91 27.35 -10.39 -9.02
C ARG A 91 26.37 -11.09 -8.12
N GLU A 92 25.79 -12.17 -8.65
CA GLU A 92 24.95 -13.05 -7.85
C GLU A 92 25.79 -13.67 -6.73
N VAL A 93 25.21 -13.75 -5.53
CA VAL A 93 25.83 -14.31 -4.32
C VAL A 93 24.86 -15.24 -3.62
N ASN A 94 25.35 -16.06 -2.69
CA ASN A 94 24.48 -16.90 -1.89
C ASN A 94 23.74 -16.05 -0.85
N ALA A 95 22.55 -16.49 -0.43
CA ALA A 95 21.78 -15.81 0.62
C ALA A 95 22.57 -15.66 1.94
N SER A 96 23.39 -16.67 2.29
CA SER A 96 24.25 -16.64 3.48
C SER A 96 25.26 -15.50 3.48
N ASP A 97 25.65 -15.00 2.30
CA ASP A 97 26.69 -13.99 2.13
C ASP A 97 26.14 -12.55 2.30
N VAL A 98 24.83 -12.36 2.08
CA VAL A 98 24.15 -11.06 2.27
C VAL A 98 23.91 -10.78 3.76
N GLY A 99 23.56 -11.83 4.51
CA GLY A 99 23.24 -11.77 5.93
C GLY A 99 21.89 -11.10 6.20
N GLU A 100 21.09 -11.68 7.10
CA GLU A 100 19.72 -11.21 7.38
C GLU A 100 19.66 -10.41 8.70
N PRO A 101 19.30 -9.11 8.68
CA PRO A 101 19.06 -8.31 9.89
C PRO A 101 18.06 -8.94 10.84
N PHE A 102 17.09 -9.68 10.29
CA PHE A 102 16.06 -10.36 11.06
C PHE A 102 16.65 -11.27 12.13
N TYR A 103 17.66 -12.10 11.81
CA TYR A 103 18.25 -13.02 12.79
C TYR A 103 19.07 -12.32 13.89
N ARG A 104 19.48 -11.07 13.69
CA ARG A 104 20.13 -10.30 14.76
C ARG A 104 19.13 -9.90 15.84
N ARG A 105 17.91 -9.52 15.42
CA ARG A 105 16.81 -9.13 16.31
C ARG A 105 16.10 -10.35 16.89
N TRP A 106 16.04 -11.43 16.11
CA TRP A 106 15.31 -12.65 16.45
C TRP A 106 16.18 -13.90 16.21
N PRO A 107 17.20 -14.16 17.06
CA PRO A 107 18.17 -15.24 16.83
C PRO A 107 17.56 -16.65 16.77
N GLU A 108 16.46 -16.87 17.48
CA GLU A 108 15.78 -18.17 17.57
C GLU A 108 14.63 -18.33 16.56
N SER A 109 14.31 -17.27 15.81
CA SER A 109 13.22 -17.27 14.85
C SER A 109 13.72 -17.62 13.46
N LYS A 110 12.82 -18.15 12.61
CA LYS A 110 13.10 -18.39 11.19
C LYS A 110 12.46 -17.29 10.35
N LEU A 111 13.26 -16.64 9.50
CA LEU A 111 12.73 -15.74 8.49
C LEU A 111 11.77 -16.53 7.59
N PRO A 112 10.53 -16.06 7.37
CA PRO A 112 9.57 -16.81 6.60
C PRO A 112 9.94 -16.83 5.11
N PRO A 113 9.67 -17.93 4.38
CA PRO A 113 10.06 -18.07 2.99
C PRO A 113 9.60 -16.95 2.05
N TYR A 114 8.45 -16.31 2.30
CA TYR A 114 8.00 -15.18 1.47
C TYR A 114 8.93 -13.96 1.55
N ALA A 115 9.64 -13.79 2.67
CA ALA A 115 10.60 -12.70 2.89
C ALA A 115 12.00 -13.05 2.36
N LEU A 116 12.22 -14.30 1.94
CA LEU A 116 13.46 -14.71 1.29
C LEU A 116 13.46 -14.31 -0.17
N LYS A 117 14.60 -13.78 -0.60
CA LYS A 117 14.88 -13.43 -1.98
C LYS A 117 15.48 -14.63 -2.72
N SER A 118 14.94 -14.93 -3.89
CA SER A 118 15.35 -16.05 -4.74
C SER A 118 16.74 -15.86 -5.35
N LYS A 119 17.10 -14.64 -5.75
CA LYS A 119 18.45 -14.29 -6.23
C LYS A 119 18.99 -13.10 -5.47
N ASN A 120 20.20 -13.27 -4.94
CA ASN A 120 20.88 -12.25 -4.16
C ASN A 120 22.05 -11.68 -4.95
N TYR A 121 22.36 -10.40 -4.74
CA TYR A 121 23.46 -9.72 -5.40
C TYR A 121 24.35 -9.07 -4.34
N ASN A 122 25.65 -8.94 -4.63
CA ASN A 122 26.62 -8.22 -3.79
C ASN A 122 26.42 -6.68 -3.83
N THR A 123 25.20 -6.23 -3.57
CA THR A 123 24.82 -4.82 -3.62
C THR A 123 25.51 -4.04 -2.49
N PRO A 124 26.29 -2.99 -2.81
CA PRO A 124 26.89 -2.12 -1.81
C PRO A 124 25.82 -1.49 -0.91
N ARG A 125 26.18 -1.24 0.35
CA ARG A 125 25.23 -0.74 1.36
C ARG A 125 24.63 0.62 0.97
N GLU A 126 25.44 1.49 0.43
CA GLU A 126 25.07 2.82 -0.09
C GLU A 126 24.14 2.78 -1.31
N ALA A 127 23.92 1.60 -1.89
CA ALA A 127 23.01 1.37 -3.00
C ALA A 127 21.84 0.44 -2.63
N SER A 128 21.83 -0.13 -1.43
CA SER A 128 20.83 -1.14 -1.05
C SER A 128 19.45 -0.51 -0.84
N VAL A 129 18.43 -1.18 -1.36
CA VAL A 129 17.03 -0.83 -1.14
C VAL A 129 16.40 -1.88 -0.22
N CYS A 130 15.64 -1.44 0.77
CA CYS A 130 14.71 -2.32 1.49
C CYS A 130 13.29 -2.09 1.00
N PHE A 131 12.62 -3.16 0.57
CA PHE A 131 11.24 -3.11 0.09
C PHE A 131 10.26 -3.12 1.27
N VAL A 132 9.47 -2.06 1.38
CA VAL A 132 8.39 -1.91 2.37
C VAL A 132 7.07 -2.30 1.72
N HIS A 133 6.64 -3.53 1.98
CA HIS A 133 5.39 -4.07 1.48
C HIS A 133 4.24 -3.68 2.43
N VAL A 134 3.50 -2.63 2.09
CA VAL A 134 2.24 -2.33 2.77
C VAL A 134 1.13 -3.23 2.20
N GLY A 135 0.42 -3.96 3.04
CA GLY A 135 -0.64 -4.87 2.59
C GLY A 135 -1.65 -4.22 1.63
N LYS A 136 -2.02 -4.95 0.57
CA LYS A 136 -2.99 -4.57 -0.47
C LYS A 136 -2.65 -3.36 -1.34
N THR A 137 -1.37 -3.07 -1.47
CA THR A 137 -0.82 -2.07 -2.40
C THR A 137 -0.23 -2.72 -3.67
N ALA A 138 -0.67 -3.91 -4.05
CA ALA A 138 -0.01 -4.74 -5.08
C ALA A 138 1.44 -5.13 -4.73
N GLY A 139 1.83 -5.03 -3.47
CA GLY A 139 3.18 -5.36 -3.03
C GLY A 139 3.54 -6.84 -3.20
N SER A 140 2.58 -7.76 -3.31
CA SER A 140 2.88 -9.15 -3.70
C SER A 140 3.37 -9.25 -5.14
N THR A 141 2.69 -8.58 -6.08
CA THR A 141 3.14 -8.50 -7.48
C THR A 141 4.54 -7.88 -7.58
N VAL A 142 4.76 -6.75 -6.89
CA VAL A 142 6.06 -6.06 -6.87
C VAL A 142 7.12 -6.94 -6.20
N GLY A 143 6.80 -7.58 -5.08
CA GLY A 143 7.68 -8.51 -4.37
C GLY A 143 8.19 -9.64 -5.28
N CYS A 144 7.30 -10.25 -6.07
CA CYS A 144 7.68 -11.26 -7.06
C CYS A 144 8.64 -10.71 -8.12
N TYR A 145 8.36 -9.53 -8.67
CA TYR A 145 9.25 -8.88 -9.64
C TYR A 145 10.62 -8.51 -9.05
N LEU A 146 10.66 -8.19 -7.75
CA LEU A 146 11.90 -7.95 -7.01
C LEU A 146 12.62 -9.25 -6.61
N GLY A 147 11.97 -10.41 -6.76
CA GLY A 147 12.53 -11.73 -6.52
C GLY A 147 12.23 -12.32 -5.14
N PHE A 148 11.35 -11.71 -4.35
CA PHE A 148 10.84 -12.29 -3.10
C PHE A 148 9.77 -13.35 -3.39
N SER A 149 9.68 -14.37 -2.55
CA SER A 149 8.80 -15.54 -2.79
C SER A 149 7.35 -15.33 -2.31
N HIS A 150 6.82 -14.12 -2.44
CA HIS A 150 5.55 -13.74 -1.82
C HIS A 150 4.38 -13.88 -2.81
N HIS A 151 3.70 -15.04 -2.77
CA HIS A 151 2.55 -15.41 -3.64
C HIS A 151 2.83 -15.37 -5.15
N CYS A 152 4.00 -15.84 -5.57
CA CYS A 152 4.41 -15.82 -6.98
C CYS A 152 3.89 -17.05 -7.74
N ASN A 153 2.73 -16.92 -8.38
CA ASN A 153 2.12 -17.95 -9.23
C ASN A 153 2.74 -17.95 -10.64
N ASP A 154 4.02 -18.31 -10.76
CA ASP A 154 4.84 -18.34 -11.98
C ASP A 154 5.47 -17.00 -12.43
N THR A 155 5.19 -15.91 -11.72
CA THR A 155 5.87 -14.63 -11.96
C THR A 155 7.25 -14.64 -11.28
N GLY A 156 8.30 -14.73 -12.09
CA GLY A 156 9.68 -14.64 -11.62
C GLY A 156 10.14 -13.20 -11.40
N GLN A 157 11.31 -13.08 -10.78
CA GLN A 157 12.05 -11.82 -10.70
C GLN A 157 12.26 -11.24 -12.11
N LEU A 158 12.00 -9.95 -12.27
CA LEU A 158 12.27 -9.24 -13.53
C LEU A 158 13.77 -8.96 -13.70
N ASP A 159 14.21 -8.86 -14.94
CA ASP A 159 15.56 -8.42 -15.27
C ASP A 159 15.64 -6.89 -15.21
N GLY A 160 16.29 -6.36 -14.18
CA GLY A 160 16.44 -4.92 -13.98
C GLY A 160 17.39 -4.59 -12.84
N VAL A 161 17.77 -3.32 -12.72
CA VAL A 161 18.63 -2.84 -11.63
C VAL A 161 17.86 -2.84 -10.31
N LEU A 162 16.58 -2.46 -10.34
CA LEU A 162 15.77 -2.35 -9.12
C LEU A 162 15.63 -3.70 -8.39
N PRO A 163 15.32 -4.83 -9.07
CA PRO A 163 15.40 -6.16 -8.46
C PRO A 163 16.79 -6.50 -7.92
N MET A 164 17.89 -6.12 -8.57
CA MET A 164 19.24 -6.46 -8.09
C MET A 164 19.59 -5.74 -6.79
N ILE A 165 19.22 -4.47 -6.67
CA ILE A 165 19.63 -3.61 -5.54
C ILE A 165 18.65 -3.68 -4.35
N THR A 166 17.44 -4.20 -4.57
CA THR A 166 16.49 -4.45 -3.50
C THR A 166 16.83 -5.74 -2.78
N THR A 167 17.40 -5.63 -1.59
CA THR A 167 18.08 -6.75 -0.91
C THR A 167 17.23 -7.39 0.17
N HIS A 168 16.34 -6.62 0.78
CA HIS A 168 15.59 -7.03 1.97
C HIS A 168 14.13 -6.57 1.87
N LEU A 169 13.29 -7.10 2.75
CA LEU A 169 11.86 -6.83 2.81
C LEU A 169 11.41 -6.48 4.23
N PHE A 170 10.42 -5.60 4.33
CA PHE A 170 9.62 -5.33 5.51
C PHE A 170 8.14 -5.51 5.17
N HIS A 171 7.50 -6.52 5.78
CA HIS A 171 6.09 -6.81 5.62
C HIS A 171 5.52 -7.35 6.94
N ASN A 172 4.36 -6.85 7.35
CA ASN A 172 3.67 -7.23 8.59
C ASN A 172 4.61 -7.17 9.81
N ASP A 173 4.75 -8.27 10.54
CA ASP A 173 5.63 -8.46 11.69
C ASP A 173 7.07 -8.86 11.31
N VAL A 174 7.41 -8.85 10.02
CA VAL A 174 8.74 -9.25 9.53
C VAL A 174 9.52 -8.05 9.05
N TYR A 175 10.34 -7.50 9.96
CA TYR A 175 11.29 -6.44 9.64
C TYR A 175 12.68 -7.02 9.34
N ASN A 176 12.94 -7.32 8.06
CA ASN A 176 14.24 -7.80 7.61
C ASN A 176 15.12 -6.68 7.02
N CYS A 177 14.83 -5.41 7.29
CA CYS A 177 15.65 -4.31 6.82
C CYS A 177 16.85 -4.03 7.73
N TYR A 178 17.89 -3.50 7.11
CA TYR A 178 18.92 -2.75 7.81
C TYR A 178 18.50 -1.27 7.94
N ASP A 179 18.76 -0.68 9.10
CA ASP A 179 18.36 0.70 9.39
C ASP A 179 19.21 1.74 8.64
N ASP A 180 20.38 1.35 8.19
CA ASP A 180 21.31 2.14 7.38
C ASP A 180 21.25 1.76 5.88
N THR A 181 20.18 1.11 5.43
CA THR A 181 19.95 0.91 3.99
C THR A 181 19.83 2.25 3.26
N ALA A 182 20.26 2.31 2.01
CA ALA A 182 20.28 3.56 1.25
C ALA A 182 18.88 4.16 1.06
N HIS A 183 17.90 3.32 0.69
CA HIS A 183 16.51 3.72 0.52
C HIS A 183 15.53 2.67 1.05
N PHE A 184 14.35 3.14 1.45
CA PHE A 184 13.18 2.31 1.72
C PHE A 184 12.16 2.52 0.59
N LEU A 185 11.86 1.45 -0.15
CA LEU A 185 10.91 1.45 -1.25
C LEU A 185 9.51 1.12 -0.74
N PHE A 186 8.65 2.13 -0.64
CA PHE A 186 7.24 1.93 -0.33
C PHE A 186 6.47 1.60 -1.60
N ILE A 187 5.57 0.62 -1.48
CA ILE A 187 4.49 0.49 -2.45
C ILE A 187 3.24 1.06 -1.80
N VAL A 188 2.65 2.02 -2.47
CA VAL A 188 1.50 2.79 -1.97
C VAL A 188 0.35 2.69 -2.95
N ARG A 189 -0.85 2.82 -2.42
CA ARG A 189 -2.14 2.80 -3.10
C ARG A 189 -3.05 3.81 -2.44
N ASP A 190 -4.00 4.36 -3.19
CA ASP A 190 -5.11 5.13 -2.66
C ASP A 190 -5.64 4.49 -1.34
N PRO A 191 -5.65 5.24 -0.21
CA PRO A 191 -6.00 4.68 1.09
C PRO A 191 -7.40 4.06 1.16
N ILE A 192 -8.37 4.56 0.39
CA ILE A 192 -9.74 4.03 0.35
C ILE A 192 -9.75 2.70 -0.40
N GLU A 193 -9.12 2.66 -1.58
CA GLU A 193 -9.02 1.44 -2.38
C GLU A 193 -8.20 0.35 -1.68
N ARG A 194 -7.15 0.75 -0.96
CA ARG A 194 -6.38 -0.13 -0.09
C ARG A 194 -7.25 -0.71 1.02
N ALA A 195 -7.98 0.14 1.75
CA ALA A 195 -8.83 -0.31 2.84
C ALA A 195 -9.91 -1.28 2.37
N LYS A 196 -10.61 -0.93 1.29
CA LYS A 196 -11.58 -1.81 0.64
C LYS A 196 -10.96 -3.15 0.24
N SER A 197 -9.79 -3.12 -0.38
CA SER A 197 -9.07 -4.34 -0.78
C SER A 197 -8.64 -5.19 0.41
N ALA A 198 -8.26 -4.58 1.54
CA ALA A 198 -7.92 -5.28 2.77
C ALA A 198 -9.13 -5.94 3.41
N PHE A 199 -10.25 -5.21 3.48
CA PHE A 199 -11.52 -5.74 3.97
C PHE A 199 -11.95 -6.98 3.20
N TYR A 200 -11.94 -6.96 1.88
CA TYR A 200 -12.42 -8.11 1.12
C TYR A 200 -11.44 -9.27 1.08
N TYR A 201 -10.14 -9.00 1.17
CA TYR A 201 -9.15 -10.06 1.22
C TYR A 201 -9.27 -10.92 2.49
N SER A 202 -9.55 -10.30 3.63
CA SER A 202 -9.70 -11.02 4.90
C SER A 202 -11.12 -11.58 5.12
N ARG A 203 -12.05 -11.37 4.18
CA ARG A 203 -13.43 -11.87 4.31
C ARG A 203 -13.42 -13.39 4.18
N PRO A 204 -13.94 -14.14 5.18
CA PRO A 204 -13.96 -15.58 5.11
C PRO A 204 -15.04 -16.06 4.12
N ASP A 205 -14.63 -16.82 3.12
CA ASP A 205 -15.52 -17.55 2.21
C ASP A 205 -16.11 -18.81 2.87
N GLU A 206 -17.14 -19.39 2.23
CA GLU A 206 -17.78 -20.63 2.69
C GLU A 206 -16.80 -21.81 2.71
N ASP A 207 -15.81 -21.81 1.81
CA ASP A 207 -14.81 -22.87 1.64
C ASP A 207 -13.58 -22.69 2.55
N CYS A 208 -13.52 -21.64 3.36
CA CYS A 208 -12.44 -21.44 4.34
C CYS A 208 -12.33 -22.58 5.36
N ASP A 209 -11.12 -22.83 5.85
CA ASP A 209 -10.89 -23.65 7.05
C ASP A 209 -11.65 -23.07 8.26
N ASP A 210 -12.20 -23.94 9.10
CA ASP A 210 -12.93 -23.56 10.32
C ASP A 210 -12.09 -22.74 11.29
N SER A 211 -10.77 -22.94 11.31
CA SER A 211 -9.83 -22.15 12.11
C SER A 211 -9.77 -20.69 11.67
N VAL A 212 -9.71 -20.42 10.36
CA VAL A 212 -9.72 -19.07 9.79
C VAL A 212 -11.07 -18.42 9.99
N LYS A 213 -12.16 -19.16 9.73
CA LYS A 213 -13.52 -18.71 10.06
C LYS A 213 -13.61 -18.29 11.52
N LYS A 214 -13.04 -19.05 12.46
CA LYS A 214 -13.09 -18.71 13.89
C LYS A 214 -12.39 -17.38 14.23
N ILE A 215 -11.31 -17.04 13.51
CA ILE A 215 -10.58 -15.77 13.71
C ILE A 215 -11.40 -14.58 13.21
N TYR A 216 -12.00 -14.70 12.02
CA TYR A 216 -12.64 -13.58 11.33
C TYR A 216 -14.16 -13.49 11.53
N ASN A 217 -14.84 -14.57 11.91
CA ASN A 217 -16.30 -14.57 12.15
C ASN A 217 -16.75 -13.50 13.16
N PRO A 218 -16.02 -13.22 14.27
CA PRO A 218 -16.39 -12.13 15.16
C PRO A 218 -16.52 -10.79 14.44
N TYR A 219 -15.63 -10.52 13.47
CA TYR A 219 -15.64 -9.28 12.71
C TYR A 219 -16.69 -9.29 11.58
N TYR A 220 -16.79 -10.36 10.79
CA TYR A 220 -17.64 -10.36 9.58
C TYR A 220 -19.05 -10.90 9.78
N LYS A 221 -19.27 -11.81 10.75
CA LYS A 221 -20.55 -12.49 10.97
C LYS A 221 -21.25 -12.05 12.24
N ASP A 222 -20.51 -11.97 13.35
CA ASP A 222 -21.10 -11.55 14.63
C ASP A 222 -21.40 -10.04 14.62
N CYS A 223 -20.56 -9.26 13.94
CA CYS A 223 -20.89 -7.91 13.51
C CYS A 223 -21.48 -7.91 12.09
N PRO A 224 -22.41 -7.00 11.76
CA PRO A 224 -23.10 -6.96 10.47
C PRO A 224 -22.22 -6.37 9.36
N PHE A 225 -21.00 -6.87 9.19
CA PHE A 225 -19.94 -6.35 8.33
C PHE A 225 -19.61 -7.34 7.21
N TRP A 226 -20.60 -7.74 6.42
CA TRP A 226 -20.36 -8.67 5.31
C TRP A 226 -19.80 -8.00 4.05
N SER A 227 -20.13 -6.71 3.85
CA SER A 227 -19.59 -5.87 2.80
C SER A 227 -18.89 -4.65 3.41
N PHE A 228 -17.99 -4.04 2.66
CA PHE A 228 -17.31 -2.84 3.12
C PHE A 228 -18.31 -1.70 3.36
N GLU A 229 -19.33 -1.59 2.50
CA GLU A 229 -20.46 -0.67 2.69
C GLU A 229 -21.19 -0.92 4.01
N ALA A 230 -21.51 -2.17 4.34
CA ALA A 230 -22.20 -2.50 5.58
C ALA A 230 -21.33 -2.21 6.82
N MET A 231 -20.01 -2.41 6.73
CA MET A 231 -19.09 -2.01 7.79
C MET A 231 -19.09 -0.50 8.00
N ILE A 232 -19.12 0.30 6.93
CA ILE A 232 -19.17 1.76 7.02
C ILE A 232 -20.50 2.20 7.63
N GLN A 233 -21.62 1.79 7.03
CA GLN A 233 -22.96 2.22 7.41
C GLN A 233 -23.38 1.73 8.79
N ASN A 234 -23.03 0.49 9.17
CA ASN A 234 -23.44 -0.05 10.46
C ASN A 234 -22.41 0.22 11.57
N GLY A 235 -21.12 0.14 11.23
CA GLY A 235 -20.02 0.16 12.18
C GLY A 235 -19.37 1.52 12.39
N LEU A 236 -19.16 2.29 11.32
CA LEU A 236 -18.48 3.59 11.38
C LEU A 236 -19.46 4.76 11.50
N ASP A 237 -20.69 4.62 11.00
CA ASP A 237 -21.72 5.63 11.19
C ASP A 237 -22.20 5.64 12.66
N LEU A 238 -22.31 6.86 13.20
CA LEU A 238 -22.90 7.11 14.51
C LEU A 238 -24.36 6.62 14.55
N LEU A 239 -25.08 6.73 13.43
CA LEU A 239 -26.47 6.29 13.30
C LEU A 239 -26.63 4.81 12.89
N GLY A 240 -25.52 4.11 12.62
CA GLY A 240 -25.55 2.70 12.22
C GLY A 240 -26.15 1.76 13.27
N ASP A 241 -26.70 0.64 12.82
CA ASP A 241 -27.44 -0.31 13.67
C ASP A 241 -26.55 -1.35 14.39
N ALA A 242 -25.23 -1.34 14.19
CA ALA A 242 -24.35 -2.30 14.86
C ALA A 242 -24.31 -2.06 16.38
N SER A 243 -24.02 -3.12 17.15
CA SER A 243 -23.80 -3.02 18.59
C SER A 243 -22.61 -2.09 18.90
N VAL A 244 -22.57 -1.54 20.11
CA VAL A 244 -21.47 -0.65 20.55
C VAL A 244 -20.11 -1.33 20.39
N ASP A 245 -20.00 -2.61 20.77
CA ASP A 245 -18.75 -3.37 20.63
C ASP A 245 -18.33 -3.51 19.15
N CYS A 246 -19.28 -3.74 18.25
CA CYS A 246 -19.01 -3.81 16.82
C CYS A 246 -18.59 -2.46 16.23
N LYS A 247 -19.18 -1.35 16.68
CA LYS A 247 -18.75 -0.01 16.26
C LYS A 247 -17.33 0.30 16.72
N ILE A 248 -17.00 -0.01 17.98
CA ILE A 248 -15.63 0.09 18.50
C ILE A 248 -14.68 -0.78 17.68
N MET A 249 -15.08 -2.01 17.37
CA MET A 249 -14.28 -2.92 16.56
C MET A 249 -14.00 -2.32 15.18
N ALA A 250 -15.03 -1.90 14.43
CA ALA A 250 -14.86 -1.29 13.11
C ALA A 250 -13.93 -0.06 13.15
N ASP A 251 -14.15 0.85 14.10
CA ASP A 251 -13.33 2.06 14.28
C ASP A 251 -11.86 1.75 14.61
N GLN A 252 -11.62 0.86 15.57
CA GLN A 252 -10.26 0.49 15.95
C GLN A 252 -9.55 -0.29 14.83
N SER A 253 -10.24 -1.19 14.13
CA SER A 253 -9.65 -1.94 13.03
C SER A 253 -9.27 -1.01 11.89
N ILE A 254 -10.18 -0.17 11.37
CA ILE A 254 -9.89 0.71 10.22
C ILE A 254 -8.76 1.71 10.51
N LYS A 255 -8.56 2.09 11.78
CA LYS A 255 -7.47 2.95 12.25
C LYS A 255 -6.15 2.20 12.52
N GLY A 256 -6.13 0.88 12.33
CA GLY A 256 -4.96 0.03 12.54
C GLY A 256 -4.60 -0.21 14.02
N LEU A 257 -5.56 -0.06 14.92
CA LEU A 257 -5.40 -0.21 16.37
C LEU A 257 -5.96 -1.54 16.89
N GLY A 258 -6.96 -2.09 16.21
CA GLY A 258 -7.60 -3.35 16.57
C GLY A 258 -6.86 -4.56 16.01
N GLU A 259 -6.53 -5.52 16.87
CA GLU A 259 -6.07 -6.87 16.47
C GLU A 259 -7.22 -7.73 15.91
N THR A 260 -8.47 -7.39 16.25
CA THR A 260 -9.67 -8.04 15.75
C THR A 260 -10.09 -7.40 14.44
N GLY A 261 -10.08 -8.13 13.33
CA GLY A 261 -10.46 -7.62 12.02
C GLY A 261 -9.43 -7.97 10.93
N PRO A 262 -9.50 -7.35 9.75
CA PRO A 262 -8.54 -7.59 8.67
C PRO A 262 -7.11 -7.28 9.13
N THR A 263 -6.19 -8.25 9.02
CA THR A 263 -4.79 -8.08 9.45
C THR A 263 -4.07 -6.98 8.67
N HIS A 264 -4.45 -6.78 7.41
CA HIS A 264 -3.95 -5.66 6.61
C HIS A 264 -4.50 -4.30 7.03
N PHE A 265 -5.57 -4.22 7.82
CA PHE A 265 -5.90 -2.97 8.52
C PHE A 265 -4.94 -2.72 9.67
N TYR A 266 -4.62 -3.76 10.45
CA TYR A 266 -3.66 -3.63 11.54
C TYR A 266 -2.33 -3.10 11.02
N TYR A 267 -1.71 -3.72 10.02
CA TYR A 267 -0.48 -3.18 9.41
C TYR A 267 -0.79 -2.11 8.35
N ASN A 268 -1.15 -0.91 8.80
CA ASN A 268 -1.47 0.28 7.99
C ASN A 268 -0.23 1.14 7.63
N TYR A 269 -0.40 2.23 6.86
CA TYR A 269 0.72 3.09 6.49
C TYR A 269 1.46 3.66 7.69
N GLN A 270 0.74 4.06 8.74
CA GLN A 270 1.35 4.58 9.96
C GLN A 270 2.37 3.60 10.55
N TYR A 271 2.00 2.32 10.65
CA TYR A 271 2.89 1.28 11.16
C TYR A 271 4.20 1.21 10.37
N TYR A 272 4.13 1.09 9.04
CA TYR A 272 5.33 0.98 8.21
C TYR A 272 6.16 2.26 8.22
N PHE A 273 5.52 3.42 8.20
CA PHE A 273 6.19 4.72 8.17
C PHE A 273 6.91 5.04 9.48
N GLU A 274 6.32 4.73 10.62
CA GLU A 274 6.95 4.96 11.93
C GLU A 274 7.96 3.88 12.33
N ALA A 275 7.85 2.68 11.76
CA ALA A 275 8.77 1.59 12.05
C ALA A 275 10.14 1.74 11.37
N ILE A 276 10.27 2.52 10.29
CA ILE A 276 11.57 2.79 9.65
C ILE A 276 12.35 3.91 10.37
N PRO A 277 13.67 4.05 10.15
CA PRO A 277 14.47 5.12 10.74
C PRO A 277 13.96 6.52 10.35
N LYS A 278 13.99 7.48 11.29
CA LYS A 278 13.42 8.83 11.11
C LYS A 278 14.08 9.63 9.98
N ASN A 279 15.33 9.33 9.65
CA ASN A 279 16.13 9.97 8.59
C ASN A 279 16.29 9.06 7.36
N ALA A 280 15.50 7.99 7.26
CA ALA A 280 15.48 7.11 6.10
C ALA A 280 15.10 7.90 4.84
N LYS A 281 15.77 7.57 3.73
CA LYS A 281 15.37 8.05 2.41
C LYS A 281 14.27 7.16 1.88
N ILE A 282 13.20 7.78 1.40
CA ILE A 282 12.03 7.08 0.88
C ILE A 282 12.03 7.19 -0.63
N ILE A 283 11.70 6.08 -1.29
CA ILE A 283 11.25 6.05 -2.68
C ILE A 283 9.92 5.32 -2.71
N ALA A 284 9.08 5.59 -3.70
CA ALA A 284 7.74 5.04 -3.76
C ALA A 284 7.34 4.60 -5.18
N ILE A 285 6.55 3.54 -5.25
CA ILE A 285 5.77 3.15 -6.43
C ILE A 285 4.29 3.22 -6.03
N ARG A 286 3.51 3.94 -6.82
CA ARG A 286 2.06 4.03 -6.68
C ARG A 286 1.40 2.91 -7.47
N SER A 287 0.51 2.15 -6.85
CA SER A 287 -0.19 1.03 -7.50
C SER A 287 -0.96 1.48 -8.74
N GLU A 288 -1.52 2.69 -8.71
CA GLU A 288 -2.26 3.29 -9.83
C GLU A 288 -1.36 3.62 -11.03
N TYR A 289 -0.06 3.79 -10.79
CA TYR A 289 0.96 4.19 -11.76
C TYR A 289 2.15 3.23 -11.81
N LEU A 290 1.90 1.95 -11.50
CA LEU A 290 2.94 0.98 -11.18
C LEU A 290 3.98 0.82 -12.31
N VAL A 291 3.54 0.79 -13.57
CA VAL A 291 4.45 0.70 -14.73
C VAL A 291 5.34 1.93 -14.88
N GLU A 292 4.75 3.12 -14.73
CA GLU A 292 5.44 4.41 -14.84
C GLU A 292 6.50 4.53 -13.74
N ASP A 293 6.08 4.36 -12.48
CA ASP A 293 6.95 4.54 -11.32
C ASP A 293 8.08 3.50 -11.27
N TRP A 294 7.80 2.24 -11.64
CA TRP A 294 8.84 1.19 -11.75
C TRP A 294 9.93 1.58 -12.75
N ASN A 295 9.54 1.97 -13.95
CA ASN A 295 10.49 2.31 -15.02
C ASN A 295 11.26 3.61 -14.70
N ASN A 296 10.62 4.56 -14.01
CA ASN A 296 11.29 5.75 -13.51
C ASN A 296 12.39 5.39 -12.49
N LEU A 297 12.13 4.44 -11.59
CA LEU A 297 13.13 3.94 -10.64
C LEU A 297 14.26 3.19 -11.33
N GLU A 298 13.95 2.31 -12.28
CA GLU A 298 14.98 1.64 -13.09
C GLU A 298 15.92 2.67 -13.73
N LYS A 299 15.37 3.68 -14.41
CA LYS A 299 16.15 4.77 -15.00
C LYS A 299 16.96 5.56 -13.97
N LEU A 300 16.37 5.86 -12.81
CA LEU A 300 17.02 6.56 -11.70
C LEU A 300 18.28 5.82 -11.22
N PHE A 301 18.22 4.48 -11.18
CA PHE A 301 19.35 3.63 -10.79
C PHE A 301 20.29 3.24 -11.95
N GLY A 302 20.05 3.76 -13.17
CA GLY A 302 20.91 3.53 -14.34
C GLY A 302 20.49 2.32 -15.20
N GLY A 303 19.32 1.77 -14.97
CA GLY A 303 18.66 0.74 -15.77
C GLY A 303 17.91 1.28 -16.99
N ARG A 304 16.99 0.47 -17.52
CA ARG A 304 16.18 0.78 -18.72
C ARG A 304 14.79 1.28 -18.32
N ASP A 305 14.17 2.09 -19.18
CA ASP A 305 12.82 2.65 -18.98
C ASP A 305 11.69 1.76 -19.54
N ASP A 306 12.00 0.53 -19.95
CA ASP A 306 11.06 -0.45 -20.52
C ASP A 306 11.11 -1.82 -19.80
N THR A 307 11.66 -1.84 -18.59
CA THR A 307 11.83 -3.07 -17.79
C THR A 307 10.48 -3.70 -17.45
N LEU A 308 9.52 -2.88 -17.00
CA LEU A 308 8.15 -3.31 -16.74
C LEU A 308 7.24 -2.77 -17.83
N THR A 309 6.35 -3.62 -18.33
CA THR A 309 5.36 -3.25 -19.34
C THR A 309 3.97 -3.70 -18.89
N PRO A 310 2.88 -3.12 -19.44
CA PRO A 310 1.53 -3.54 -19.08
C PRO A 310 1.24 -5.03 -19.30
N THR A 311 1.99 -5.73 -20.16
CA THR A 311 1.83 -7.17 -20.38
C THR A 311 2.35 -8.02 -19.23
N HIS A 312 3.24 -7.48 -18.39
CA HIS A 312 3.72 -8.16 -17.20
C HIS A 312 2.68 -8.14 -16.08
N LEU A 313 1.90 -7.06 -16.01
CA LEU A 313 0.79 -6.96 -15.07
C LEU A 313 -0.23 -8.01 -15.48
N SER A 314 -0.28 -9.10 -14.71
CA SER A 314 -1.29 -10.13 -14.96
C SER A 314 -2.66 -9.47 -14.88
N HIS A 315 -3.56 -9.85 -15.80
CA HIS A 315 -4.97 -9.44 -15.72
C HIS A 315 -5.63 -9.89 -14.40
N ASN A 316 -4.96 -10.73 -13.60
CA ASN A 316 -5.40 -11.27 -12.32
C ASN A 316 -5.29 -10.25 -11.16
N ASN A 317 -4.67 -9.09 -11.37
CA ASN A 317 -4.71 -8.01 -10.37
C ASN A 317 -6.08 -7.31 -10.28
N ILE A 318 -7.01 -7.66 -11.16
CA ILE A 318 -8.43 -7.36 -10.97
C ILE A 318 -8.98 -8.39 -9.99
N ASN A 319 -9.51 -7.94 -8.86
CA ASN A 319 -10.22 -8.81 -7.92
C ASN A 319 -11.49 -9.37 -8.60
N VAL A 320 -11.36 -10.44 -9.37
CA VAL A 320 -12.46 -11.10 -10.09
C VAL A 320 -13.51 -11.73 -9.17
N TRP A 321 -13.18 -11.82 -7.87
CA TRP A 321 -14.03 -12.39 -6.83
C TRP A 321 -14.98 -11.36 -6.21
N LEU A 322 -14.77 -10.06 -6.44
CA LEU A 322 -15.68 -9.05 -5.94
C LEU A 322 -16.94 -9.05 -6.79
N ALA A 323 -18.08 -9.21 -6.12
CA ALA A 323 -19.35 -9.02 -6.77
C ALA A 323 -19.49 -7.53 -7.18
N PRO A 324 -20.22 -7.19 -8.27
CA PRO A 324 -20.40 -5.80 -8.69
C PRO A 324 -20.89 -4.87 -7.57
N GLU A 325 -21.72 -5.37 -6.67
CA GLU A 325 -22.20 -4.69 -5.47
C GLU A 325 -21.09 -4.36 -4.47
N ASP A 326 -20.05 -5.20 -4.35
CA ASP A 326 -18.89 -4.94 -3.50
C ASP A 326 -18.02 -3.79 -4.06
N LEU A 327 -18.23 -3.42 -5.33
CA LEU A 327 -17.53 -2.30 -5.95
C LEU A 327 -18.17 -0.95 -5.62
N ILE A 328 -19.42 -0.92 -5.18
CA ILE A 328 -20.22 0.30 -5.04
C ILE A 328 -20.37 0.65 -3.55
N PHE A 329 -20.06 1.90 -3.20
CA PHE A 329 -20.43 2.48 -1.91
C PHE A 329 -20.96 3.90 -2.12
N THR A 330 -21.91 4.30 -1.29
CA THR A 330 -22.63 5.58 -1.41
C THR A 330 -21.70 6.78 -1.17
N ASP A 331 -22.11 7.97 -1.62
CA ASP A 331 -21.35 9.21 -1.34
C ASP A 331 -21.29 9.48 0.18
N GLU A 332 -22.36 9.16 0.91
CA GLU A 332 -22.40 9.23 2.38
C GLU A 332 -21.38 8.29 3.02
N SER A 333 -21.33 7.01 2.61
CA SER A 333 -20.30 6.08 3.05
C SER A 333 -18.89 6.57 2.73
N ARG A 334 -18.72 7.22 1.57
CA ARG A 334 -17.44 7.80 1.18
C ARG A 334 -16.99 8.85 2.19
N GLU A 335 -17.86 9.77 2.58
CA GLU A 335 -17.53 10.77 3.59
C GLU A 335 -17.18 10.14 4.95
N ILE A 336 -17.94 9.13 5.38
CA ILE A 336 -17.70 8.44 6.66
C ILE A 336 -16.34 7.76 6.65
N VAL A 337 -16.02 6.97 5.62
CA VAL A 337 -14.75 6.25 5.54
C VAL A 337 -13.56 7.19 5.35
N CYS A 338 -13.74 8.28 4.60
CA CYS A 338 -12.77 9.36 4.48
C CYS A 338 -12.40 9.92 5.87
N ARG A 339 -13.40 10.25 6.71
CA ARG A 339 -13.13 10.72 8.08
C ARG A 339 -12.40 9.66 8.92
N ALA A 340 -12.81 8.40 8.85
CA ALA A 340 -12.18 7.32 9.60
C ALA A 340 -10.72 7.06 9.18
N LEU A 341 -10.40 7.22 7.89
CA LEU A 341 -9.07 7.05 7.31
C LEU A 341 -8.22 8.33 7.31
N CYS A 342 -8.68 9.41 7.93
CA CYS A 342 -8.05 10.72 7.86
C CYS A 342 -6.55 10.70 8.25
N ASN A 343 -6.18 10.03 9.34
CA ASN A 343 -4.76 9.87 9.72
C ASN A 343 -3.97 9.00 8.73
N GLU A 344 -4.55 7.92 8.23
CA GLU A 344 -3.93 7.06 7.20
C GLU A 344 -3.65 7.84 5.91
N ILE A 345 -4.58 8.73 5.51
CA ILE A 345 -4.44 9.62 4.36
C ILE A 345 -3.30 10.62 4.55
N LEU A 346 -3.16 11.21 5.74
CA LEU A 346 -2.05 12.11 6.03
C LEU A 346 -0.70 11.39 5.99
N VAL A 347 -0.62 10.15 6.49
CA VAL A 347 0.61 9.35 6.39
C VAL A 347 0.92 9.00 4.93
N TYR A 348 -0.08 8.60 4.15
CA TYR A 348 0.06 8.36 2.71
C TYR A 348 0.61 9.60 1.98
N LYS A 349 0.03 10.78 2.21
CA LYS A 349 0.53 12.05 1.68
C LYS A 349 1.97 12.30 2.07
N LYS A 350 2.32 12.07 3.34
CA LYS A 350 3.69 12.26 3.84
C LYS A 350 4.69 11.32 3.15
N ILE A 351 4.32 10.06 2.92
CA ILE A 351 5.15 9.10 2.17
C ILE A 351 5.40 9.63 0.74
N LEU A 352 4.35 10.07 0.04
CA LEU A 352 4.48 10.62 -1.31
C LEU A 352 5.38 11.87 -1.35
N GLN A 353 5.19 12.81 -0.42
CA GLN A 353 5.97 14.04 -0.35
C GLN A 353 7.44 13.81 0.01
N LEU A 354 7.75 12.74 0.74
CA LEU A 354 9.12 12.36 1.10
C LEU A 354 9.79 11.45 0.06
N ALA A 355 9.05 10.93 -0.91
CA ALA A 355 9.58 10.04 -1.93
C ALA A 355 10.51 10.80 -2.89
N GLU A 356 11.80 10.47 -2.88
CA GLU A 356 12.84 11.15 -3.65
C GLU A 356 12.69 10.96 -5.18
N ASN A 357 11.94 9.95 -5.62
CA ASN A 357 11.76 9.62 -7.03
C ASN A 357 10.48 10.20 -7.65
N LEU A 358 9.59 10.80 -6.86
CA LEU A 358 8.37 11.42 -7.38
C LEU A 358 8.57 12.93 -7.53
N VAL A 359 8.20 13.47 -8.69
CA VAL A 359 8.17 14.92 -8.88
C VAL A 359 6.88 15.51 -8.31
N GLU A 360 6.88 16.82 -8.05
CA GLU A 360 5.73 17.53 -7.46
C GLU A 360 4.42 17.25 -8.21
N GLN A 361 4.45 17.27 -9.55
CA GLN A 361 3.28 17.00 -10.39
C GLN A 361 2.72 15.58 -10.20
N GLU A 362 3.58 14.58 -9.94
CA GLU A 362 3.14 13.21 -9.68
C GLU A 362 2.49 13.09 -8.31
N VAL A 363 3.06 13.76 -7.30
CA VAL A 363 2.49 13.84 -5.95
C VAL A 363 1.12 14.55 -6.01
N GLU A 364 1.06 15.72 -6.66
CA GLU A 364 -0.18 16.49 -6.84
C GLU A 364 -1.25 15.68 -7.56
N ARG A 365 -0.90 14.92 -8.61
CA ARG A 365 -1.82 14.04 -9.33
C ARG A 365 -2.49 13.04 -8.37
N SER A 366 -1.70 12.33 -7.58
CA SER A 366 -2.22 11.35 -6.62
C SER A 366 -3.06 11.98 -5.51
N LEU A 367 -2.65 13.15 -4.99
CA LEU A 367 -3.42 13.86 -3.96
C LEU A 367 -4.71 14.48 -4.52
N ALA A 368 -4.72 14.94 -5.78
CA ALA A 368 -5.92 15.46 -6.44
C ALA A 368 -6.96 14.36 -6.68
N GLU A 369 -6.52 13.17 -7.11
CA GLU A 369 -7.38 11.99 -7.25
C GLU A 369 -8.00 11.58 -5.91
N LEU A 370 -7.20 11.58 -4.84
CA LEU A 370 -7.69 11.29 -3.49
C LEU A 370 -8.65 12.39 -3.00
N LYS A 371 -8.34 13.67 -3.24
CA LYS A 371 -9.21 14.80 -2.87
C LYS A 371 -10.55 14.76 -3.61
N ALA A 372 -10.57 14.31 -4.86
CA ALA A 372 -11.81 14.11 -5.60
C ALA A 372 -12.72 13.05 -4.96
N LYS A 373 -12.13 12.05 -4.29
CA LYS A 373 -12.88 11.04 -3.52
C LYS A 373 -13.23 11.53 -2.11
N CYS A 374 -12.36 12.29 -1.45
CA CYS A 374 -12.55 12.83 -0.11
C CYS A 374 -12.58 14.37 -0.09
N PRO A 375 -13.63 15.01 -0.64
CA PRO A 375 -13.66 16.47 -0.77
C PRO A 375 -13.65 17.20 0.58
N GLU A 376 -14.21 16.60 1.63
CA GLU A 376 -14.35 17.20 2.96
C GLU A 376 -13.11 17.05 3.86
N ILE A 377 -12.15 16.17 3.53
CA ILE A 377 -10.93 16.02 4.35
C ILE A 377 -9.99 17.18 4.06
N ASP A 378 -9.53 17.84 5.13
CA ASP A 378 -8.35 18.68 5.07
C ASP A 378 -7.09 17.79 4.98
N LEU A 379 -6.40 17.85 3.84
CA LEU A 379 -5.18 17.08 3.62
C LEU A 379 -3.98 17.61 4.41
N GLU A 380 -4.13 18.68 5.19
CA GLU A 380 -3.09 19.20 6.08
C GLU A 380 -3.26 18.76 7.53
N VAL A 381 -4.50 18.56 8.00
CA VAL A 381 -4.79 18.34 9.43
C VAL A 381 -5.92 17.32 9.60
N CYS A 382 -5.68 16.36 10.49
CA CYS A 382 -6.71 15.46 10.95
C CYS A 382 -7.29 15.96 12.29
N PRO A 383 -8.63 16.01 12.46
CA PRO A 383 -9.23 16.38 13.74
C PRO A 383 -8.81 15.45 14.88
N GLU A 384 -8.64 14.16 14.56
CA GLU A 384 -8.15 13.17 15.50
C GLU A 384 -6.62 13.16 15.51
N ARG A 385 -6.04 13.11 16.72
CA ARG A 385 -4.60 12.96 16.88
C ARG A 385 -4.15 11.60 16.30
N LEU A 386 -3.03 11.60 15.60
CA LEU A 386 -2.36 10.38 15.17
C LEU A 386 -2.10 9.45 16.38
N PRO A 387 -2.59 8.21 16.38
CA PRO A 387 -2.45 7.29 17.52
C PRO A 387 -0.98 7.02 17.87
N ASP A 388 -0.69 6.74 19.14
CA ASP A 388 0.64 6.27 19.54
C ASP A 388 0.72 4.75 19.35
N ILE A 389 1.58 4.32 18.42
CA ILE A 389 1.80 2.91 18.09
C ILE A 389 3.20 2.41 18.50
N ALA A 390 3.89 3.11 19.41
CA ALA A 390 5.24 2.76 19.82
C ALA A 390 5.35 1.31 20.32
N LEU A 391 4.40 0.87 21.16
CA LEU A 391 4.37 -0.51 21.67
C LEU A 391 4.19 -1.53 20.54
N LYS A 392 3.29 -1.25 19.60
CA LYS A 392 3.08 -2.11 18.43
C LYS A 392 4.34 -2.21 17.56
N ILE A 393 5.09 -1.12 17.38
CA ILE A 393 6.36 -1.16 16.66
C ILE A 393 7.39 -1.97 17.45
N GLU A 394 7.50 -1.76 18.76
CA GLU A 394 8.43 -2.50 19.62
C GLU A 394 8.19 -4.01 19.52
N GLU A 395 6.94 -4.44 19.70
CA GLU A 395 6.55 -5.85 19.68
C GLU A 395 6.80 -6.53 18.33
N ASN A 396 6.62 -5.82 17.20
CA ASN A 396 6.68 -6.43 15.87
C ASN A 396 8.02 -6.20 15.15
N ARG A 397 8.74 -5.10 15.41
CA ARG A 397 10.05 -4.83 14.80
C ARG A 397 11.19 -5.52 15.56
N GLY A 398 11.03 -5.74 16.86
CA GLY A 398 12.08 -6.30 17.72
C GLY A 398 13.18 -5.28 17.98
N ILE A 399 12.82 -4.11 18.53
CA ILE A 399 13.81 -3.08 18.86
C ILE A 399 14.62 -3.56 20.07
N ASP A 400 15.95 -3.59 19.93
CA ASP A 400 16.88 -3.77 21.03
C ASP A 400 16.81 -2.56 21.96
N HIS A 401 16.42 -2.76 23.22
CA HIS A 401 16.56 -1.75 24.29
C HIS A 401 18.01 -1.59 24.75
#